data_AF-A0A9E2IKQ6-F1
#
_entry.id   AF-A0A9E2IKQ6-F1
#
_cell.length_a   1.000
_cell.length_b   1.000
_cell.length_c   1.000
_cell.angle_alpha   90.00
_cell.angle_beta   90.00
_cell.angle_gamma   90.00
#
_symmetry.space_group_name_H-M   'P 1'
#
loop_
_entity.id
_entity.type
_entity.pdbx_description
1 polymer ?
#
loop_
_entity_poly.entity_id
_entity_poly.type
_entity_poly.pdbx_seq_one_letter_code
_entity_poly.pdbx_strand_id
1 'polypeptide(L)'
;CDGLHGEISEKSKEFLVLAIHNIDRLKRLIDNLLGVAKLDAGKVKLHKSIFDITELAREMSAIFSTRVQGRDVELRCRFPGSVINVYADRDKIVEVFTNLIGNALKFTERGLIEIVLLEKEDYVACAVRDTGYGIPAEHLPHIFDKFQQFSRKVAFGEKGTGLGLAIVKGILELHDEAIDVESAIGAGTTFTFTLHKHLAQPPCKEHIDACIAQAGLKNVSFSLIAVSGINLETLKHVATPESATQIMTQVHAIFKSSLRRAEDSVFDLTSEILVLLIDCDKEGVGVVKSRLAQQLFNYLASNGFSDRIYLKFGCVTYPDDATSREGLLAAVISQL
;
A
#
# COMPACT_ATOMS: atom_id res chain seq x y z
N CYS A 1 -8.24 -50.85 23.48
CA CYS A 1 -9.70 -50.77 23.43
C CYS A 1 -10.04 -49.43 22.77
N ASP A 2 -10.65 -49.33 21.58
CA ASP A 2 -11.35 -50.30 20.75
C ASP A 2 -11.18 -49.92 19.28
N GLY A 3 -10.89 -50.90 18.43
CA GLY A 3 -10.84 -50.78 16.97
C GLY A 3 -12.24 -50.56 16.36
N LEU A 4 -12.83 -49.39 16.64
CA LEU A 4 -14.17 -48.99 16.21
C LEU A 4 -14.22 -48.28 14.86
N HIS A 5 -13.08 -48.05 14.23
CA HIS A 5 -13.01 -47.43 12.90
C HIS A 5 -12.33 -48.43 11.97
N GLY A 6 -13.13 -49.18 11.21
CA GLY A 6 -12.62 -50.09 10.19
C GLY A 6 -11.67 -49.38 9.23
N GLU A 7 -10.76 -50.14 8.61
CA GLU A 7 -9.80 -49.61 7.65
C GLU A 7 -10.49 -48.72 6.61
N ILE A 8 -10.08 -47.45 6.54
CA ILE A 8 -10.64 -46.49 5.58
C ILE A 8 -10.22 -46.94 4.19
N SER A 9 -11.16 -47.54 3.45
CA SER A 9 -10.93 -47.90 2.04
C SER A 9 -10.57 -46.67 1.20
N GLU A 10 -9.77 -46.85 0.14
CA GLU A 10 -9.39 -45.74 -0.77
C GLU A 10 -10.61 -45.00 -1.33
N LYS A 11 -11.70 -45.71 -1.64
CA LYS A 11 -12.97 -45.09 -2.03
C LYS A 11 -13.55 -44.18 -0.94
N SER A 12 -13.45 -44.60 0.32
CA SER A 12 -13.92 -43.78 1.45
C SER A 12 -13.09 -42.51 1.62
N LYS A 13 -11.78 -42.55 1.33
CA LYS A 13 -10.91 -41.36 1.31
C LYS A 13 -11.30 -40.41 0.18
N GLU A 14 -11.53 -40.92 -1.03
CA GLU A 14 -12.00 -40.13 -2.18
C GLU A 14 -13.34 -39.44 -1.89
N PHE A 15 -14.31 -40.16 -1.30
CA PHE A 15 -15.58 -39.58 -0.88
C PHE A 15 -15.42 -38.52 0.20
N LEU A 16 -14.52 -38.71 1.17
CA LEU A 16 -14.25 -37.72 2.23
C LEU A 16 -13.64 -36.44 1.64
N VAL A 17 -12.69 -36.57 0.70
CA VAL A 17 -12.08 -35.44 0.00
C VAL A 17 -13.13 -34.67 -0.81
N LEU A 18 -14.00 -35.37 -1.53
CA LEU A 18 -15.11 -34.75 -2.26
C LEU A 18 -16.11 -34.05 -1.32
N ALA A 19 -16.41 -34.64 -0.16
CA ALA A 19 -17.29 -34.04 0.83
C ALA A 19 -16.68 -32.75 1.40
N ILE A 20 -15.40 -32.77 1.77
CA ILE A 20 -14.66 -31.60 2.26
C ILE A 20 -14.67 -30.48 1.21
N HIS A 21 -14.37 -30.79 -0.05
CA HIS A 21 -14.40 -29.80 -1.14
C HIS A 21 -15.78 -29.15 -1.32
N ASN A 22 -16.86 -29.94 -1.21
CA ASN A 22 -18.22 -29.42 -1.28
C ASN A 22 -18.60 -28.56 -0.06
N ILE A 23 -18.16 -28.95 1.15
CA ILE A 23 -18.36 -28.15 2.37
C ILE A 23 -17.65 -26.79 2.25
N ASP A 24 -16.40 -26.77 1.80
CA ASP A 24 -15.63 -25.54 1.59
C ASP A 24 -16.26 -24.66 0.50
N ARG A 25 -16.83 -25.27 -0.54
CA ARG A 25 -17.60 -24.55 -1.55
C ARG A 25 -18.88 -23.93 -0.97
N LEU A 26 -19.64 -24.69 -0.17
CA LEU A 26 -20.85 -24.19 0.48
C LEU A 26 -20.53 -23.04 1.45
N LYS A 27 -19.47 -23.20 2.25
CA LYS A 27 -18.98 -22.17 3.16
C LYS A 27 -18.67 -20.87 2.41
N ARG A 28 -17.90 -20.94 1.32
CA ARG A 28 -17.60 -19.77 0.46
C ARG A 28 -18.86 -19.12 -0.13
N LEU A 29 -19.87 -19.91 -0.49
CA LEU A 29 -21.15 -19.38 -0.99
C LEU A 29 -21.88 -18.57 0.09
N ILE A 30 -21.96 -19.11 1.31
CA ILE A 30 -22.58 -18.46 2.46
C ILE A 30 -21.81 -17.20 2.85
N ASP A 31 -20.48 -17.27 2.93
CA ASP A 31 -19.62 -16.13 3.28
C ASP A 31 -19.76 -15.01 2.26
N ASN A 32 -19.77 -15.33 0.96
CA ASN A 32 -19.98 -14.35 -0.10
C ASN A 32 -21.37 -13.69 -0.02
N LEU A 33 -22.43 -14.47 0.23
CA LEU A 33 -23.79 -13.94 0.36
C LEU A 33 -23.90 -12.99 1.56
N LEU A 34 -23.32 -13.40 2.70
CA LEU A 34 -23.28 -12.58 3.91
C LEU A 34 -22.46 -11.31 3.69
N GLY A 35 -21.33 -11.42 2.99
CA GLY A 35 -20.47 -10.29 2.63
C GLY A 35 -21.24 -9.25 1.81
N VAL A 36 -21.89 -9.68 0.73
CA VAL A 36 -22.71 -8.80 -0.12
C VAL A 36 -23.86 -8.18 0.64
N ALA A 37 -24.59 -8.95 1.45
CA ALA A 37 -25.69 -8.43 2.25
C ALA A 37 -25.24 -7.37 3.27
N LYS A 38 -24.05 -7.54 3.86
CA LYS A 38 -23.46 -6.55 4.78
C LYS A 38 -23.01 -5.28 4.05
N LEU A 39 -22.42 -5.42 2.86
CA LEU A 39 -22.01 -4.30 2.01
C LEU A 39 -23.24 -3.46 1.61
N ASP A 40 -24.31 -4.10 1.13
CA ASP A 40 -25.55 -3.44 0.71
C ASP A 40 -26.27 -2.71 1.85
N ALA A 41 -26.21 -3.27 3.06
CA ALA A 41 -26.80 -2.66 4.22
C ALA A 41 -25.97 -1.50 4.79
N GLY A 42 -24.80 -1.19 4.22
CA GLY A 42 -23.85 -0.21 4.77
C GLY A 42 -23.33 -0.61 6.16
N LYS A 43 -23.40 -1.89 6.51
CA LYS A 43 -23.08 -2.42 7.84
C LYS A 43 -21.63 -2.89 7.97
N VAL A 44 -20.87 -2.88 6.87
CA VAL A 44 -19.43 -3.16 6.91
C VAL A 44 -18.73 -1.92 7.46
N LYS A 45 -18.14 -2.05 8.65
CA LYS A 45 -17.18 -1.08 9.17
C LYS A 45 -15.79 -1.58 8.84
N LEU A 46 -14.98 -0.73 8.23
CA LEU A 46 -13.58 -1.03 7.98
C LEU A 46 -12.78 -0.89 9.27
N HIS A 47 -11.91 -1.86 9.53
CA HIS A 47 -10.91 -1.83 10.58
C HIS A 47 -9.56 -1.49 9.96
N LYS A 48 -9.41 -0.24 9.51
CA LYS A 48 -8.19 0.22 8.83
C LYS A 48 -7.00 0.26 9.81
N SER A 49 -5.86 -0.27 9.37
CA SER A 49 -4.58 -0.22 10.08
C SER A 49 -3.44 0.03 9.10
N ILE A 50 -2.27 0.39 9.62
CA ILE A 50 -1.06 0.57 8.83
C ILE A 50 -0.39 -0.79 8.67
N PHE A 51 -0.11 -1.19 7.43
CA PHE A 51 0.64 -2.42 7.15
C PHE A 51 1.42 -2.32 5.83
N ASP A 52 2.44 -3.17 5.66
CA ASP A 52 3.22 -3.27 4.41
C ASP A 52 2.44 -4.09 3.37
N ILE A 53 1.99 -3.44 2.30
CA ILE A 53 1.30 -4.09 1.19
C ILE A 53 2.22 -5.06 0.43
N THR A 54 3.54 -4.82 0.45
CA THR A 54 4.52 -5.67 -0.20
C THR A 54 4.66 -6.99 0.55
N GLU A 55 4.71 -6.96 1.89
CA GLU A 55 4.64 -8.15 2.74
C GLU A 55 3.34 -8.93 2.52
N LEU A 56 2.19 -8.24 2.53
CA LEU A 56 0.90 -8.89 2.28
C LEU A 56 0.88 -9.58 0.89
N ALA A 57 1.34 -8.92 -0.16
CA ALA A 57 1.39 -9.52 -1.50
C ALA A 57 2.31 -10.74 -1.55
N ARG A 58 3.43 -10.73 -0.81
CA ARG A 58 4.31 -11.91 -0.67
C ARG A 58 3.59 -13.06 0.05
N GLU A 59 2.88 -12.79 1.15
CA GLU A 59 2.07 -13.80 1.84
C GLU A 59 1.03 -14.43 0.90
N MET A 60 0.29 -13.59 0.16
CA MET A 60 -0.70 -14.07 -0.81
C MET A 60 -0.04 -14.92 -1.89
N SER A 61 1.12 -14.50 -2.41
CA SER A 61 1.86 -15.29 -3.40
C SER A 61 2.28 -16.65 -2.86
N ALA A 62 2.73 -16.74 -1.61
CA ALA A 62 3.12 -17.99 -0.98
C ALA A 62 1.90 -18.93 -0.83
N ILE A 63 0.77 -18.42 -0.34
CA ILE A 63 -0.48 -19.18 -0.22
C ILE A 63 -0.90 -19.77 -1.58
N PHE A 64 -0.89 -18.95 -2.63
CA PHE A 64 -1.33 -19.37 -3.96
C PHE A 64 -0.31 -20.19 -4.74
N SER A 65 0.98 -20.10 -4.41
CA SER A 65 2.03 -20.95 -5.00
C SER A 65 1.74 -22.44 -4.82
N THR A 66 1.21 -22.82 -3.65
CA THR A 66 0.80 -24.21 -3.37
C THR A 66 -0.38 -24.67 -4.23
N ARG A 67 -1.22 -23.74 -4.70
CA ARG A 67 -2.40 -24.05 -5.53
C ARG A 67 -2.09 -24.18 -7.01
N VAL A 68 -0.97 -23.62 -7.48
CA VAL A 68 -0.46 -23.82 -8.84
C VAL A 68 0.44 -25.04 -8.96
N GLN A 69 0.96 -25.58 -7.85
CA GLN A 69 1.74 -26.81 -7.88
C GLN A 69 0.96 -27.95 -8.56
N GLY A 70 1.57 -28.58 -9.57
CA GLY A 70 0.94 -29.64 -10.35
C GLY A 70 -0.01 -29.17 -11.45
N ARG A 71 -0.09 -27.86 -11.72
CA ARG A 71 -0.80 -27.29 -12.89
C ARG A 71 0.21 -26.73 -13.89
N ASP A 72 -0.20 -26.61 -15.15
CA ASP A 72 0.60 -25.97 -16.22
C ASP A 72 0.58 -24.43 -16.15
N VAL A 73 0.54 -23.88 -14.93
CA VAL A 73 0.44 -22.44 -14.65
C VAL A 73 1.60 -21.98 -13.78
N GLU A 74 2.37 -21.02 -14.27
CA GLU A 74 3.42 -20.32 -13.51
C GLU A 74 2.79 -19.17 -12.70
N LEU A 75 3.19 -19.02 -11.43
CA LEU A 75 2.90 -17.82 -10.63
C LEU A 75 4.16 -16.99 -10.50
N ARG A 76 4.12 -15.74 -10.98
CA ARG A 76 5.24 -14.80 -10.90
C ARG A 76 4.86 -13.56 -10.11
N CYS A 77 5.85 -13.01 -9.40
CA CYS A 77 5.68 -11.83 -8.58
C CYS A 77 6.65 -10.74 -9.03
N ARG A 78 6.17 -9.51 -9.17
CA ARG A 78 6.98 -8.33 -9.45
C ARG A 78 6.69 -7.28 -8.39
N PHE A 79 7.53 -7.26 -7.37
CA PHE A 79 7.39 -6.38 -6.22
C PHE A 79 8.57 -5.41 -6.15
N PRO A 80 8.36 -4.17 -5.69
CA PRO A 80 9.45 -3.27 -5.41
C PRO A 80 10.28 -3.78 -4.23
N GLY A 81 11.55 -3.37 -4.17
CA GLY A 81 12.44 -3.67 -3.04
C GLY A 81 12.15 -2.84 -1.79
N SER A 82 11.38 -1.76 -1.93
CA SER A 82 10.94 -0.86 -0.85
C SER A 82 9.76 -1.44 -0.06
N VAL A 83 9.70 -1.06 1.21
CA VAL A 83 8.52 -1.24 2.07
C VAL A 83 7.48 -0.20 1.69
N ILE A 84 6.23 -0.61 1.48
CA ILE A 84 5.14 0.30 1.09
C ILE A 84 4.02 0.16 2.11
N ASN A 85 3.98 1.10 3.04
CA ASN A 85 2.91 1.15 4.03
C ASN A 85 1.63 1.74 3.40
N VAL A 86 0.49 1.13 3.71
CA VAL A 86 -0.85 1.60 3.32
C VAL A 86 -1.76 1.67 4.55
N TYR A 87 -2.77 2.54 4.52
CA TYR A 87 -3.77 2.65 5.59
C TYR A 87 -5.10 2.07 5.11
N ALA A 88 -5.25 0.77 5.28
CA ALA A 88 -6.39 0.01 4.78
C ALA A 88 -6.79 -1.09 5.76
N ASP A 89 -7.95 -1.69 5.56
CA ASP A 89 -8.35 -2.88 6.30
C ASP A 89 -7.64 -4.10 5.68
N ARG A 90 -6.60 -4.57 6.36
CA ARG A 90 -5.74 -5.66 5.87
C ARG A 90 -6.53 -6.91 5.50
N ASP A 91 -7.51 -7.30 6.31
CA ASP A 91 -8.30 -8.51 6.09
C ASP A 91 -9.21 -8.36 4.85
N LYS A 92 -9.70 -7.14 4.60
CA LYS A 92 -10.45 -6.83 3.38
C LYS A 92 -9.57 -6.79 2.13
N ILE A 93 -8.33 -6.31 2.25
CA ILE A 93 -7.39 -6.37 1.12
C ILE A 93 -6.95 -7.82 0.83
N VAL A 94 -6.80 -8.67 1.85
CA VAL A 94 -6.63 -10.13 1.67
C VAL A 94 -7.78 -10.73 0.87
N GLU A 95 -9.03 -10.34 1.19
CA GLU A 95 -10.24 -10.78 0.49
C GLU A 95 -10.24 -10.32 -0.99
N VAL A 96 -9.76 -9.11 -1.27
CA VAL A 96 -9.56 -8.60 -2.64
C VAL A 96 -8.57 -9.46 -3.41
N PHE A 97 -7.35 -9.64 -2.90
CA PHE A 97 -6.33 -10.48 -3.55
C PHE A 97 -6.81 -11.92 -3.75
N THR A 98 -7.49 -12.49 -2.76
CA THR A 98 -8.00 -13.86 -2.82
C THR A 98 -9.00 -14.04 -3.96
N ASN A 99 -9.90 -13.08 -4.15
CA ASN A 99 -10.87 -13.12 -5.24
C ASN A 99 -10.21 -12.93 -6.62
N LEU A 100 -9.30 -11.97 -6.74
CA LEU A 100 -8.62 -11.68 -8.01
C LEU A 100 -7.69 -12.83 -8.44
N ILE A 101 -6.83 -13.33 -7.55
CA ILE A 101 -5.93 -14.46 -7.84
C ILE A 101 -6.74 -15.75 -8.03
N GLY A 102 -7.82 -15.94 -7.26
CA GLY A 102 -8.74 -17.05 -7.44
C GLY A 102 -9.39 -17.07 -8.82
N ASN A 103 -9.80 -15.90 -9.33
CA ASN A 103 -10.31 -15.77 -10.70
C ASN A 103 -9.23 -16.10 -11.73
N ALA A 104 -8.02 -15.55 -11.59
CA ALA A 104 -6.91 -15.84 -12.47
C ALA A 104 -6.62 -17.35 -12.57
N LEU A 105 -6.59 -18.07 -11.44
CA LEU A 105 -6.39 -19.52 -11.37
C LEU A 105 -7.52 -20.34 -11.98
N LYS A 106 -8.73 -19.81 -11.90
CA LYS A 106 -9.93 -20.48 -12.43
C LYS A 106 -10.02 -20.38 -13.96
N PHE A 107 -9.57 -19.26 -14.52
CA PHE A 107 -9.69 -18.95 -15.95
C PHE A 107 -8.40 -19.12 -16.75
N THR A 108 -7.29 -19.48 -16.08
CA THR A 108 -6.02 -19.85 -16.72
C THR A 108 -5.80 -21.35 -16.62
N GLU A 109 -5.91 -22.04 -17.75
CA GLU A 109 -5.67 -23.49 -17.84
C GLU A 109 -4.18 -23.79 -17.93
N ARG A 110 -3.46 -23.00 -18.74
CA ARG A 110 -2.01 -23.04 -18.92
C ARG A 110 -1.48 -21.62 -19.11
N GLY A 111 -0.26 -21.36 -18.67
CA GLY A 111 0.42 -20.07 -18.88
C GLY A 111 0.92 -19.44 -17.59
N LEU A 112 0.63 -18.15 -17.42
CA LEU A 112 1.20 -17.30 -16.39
C LEU A 112 0.11 -16.51 -15.65
N ILE A 113 0.26 -16.43 -14.33
CA ILE A 113 -0.40 -15.48 -13.45
C ILE A 113 0.68 -14.61 -12.82
N GLU A 114 0.49 -13.29 -12.85
CA GLU A 114 1.41 -12.30 -12.31
C GLU A 114 0.74 -11.44 -11.24
N ILE A 115 1.37 -11.34 -10.07
CA ILE A 115 1.03 -10.33 -9.06
C ILE A 115 2.09 -9.23 -9.17
N VAL A 116 1.64 -8.01 -9.42
CA VAL A 116 2.52 -6.86 -9.65
C VAL A 116 2.16 -5.74 -8.68
N LEU A 117 3.16 -5.21 -7.99
CA LEU A 117 3.05 -3.97 -7.24
C LEU A 117 3.90 -2.92 -7.94
N LEU A 118 3.30 -1.78 -8.26
CA LEU A 118 4.00 -0.63 -8.81
C LEU A 118 3.88 0.54 -7.84
N GLU A 119 4.99 0.88 -7.20
CA GLU A 119 5.07 2.06 -6.35
C GLU A 119 4.92 3.33 -7.20
N LYS A 120 4.02 4.22 -6.77
CA LYS A 120 3.91 5.60 -7.23
C LYS A 120 4.15 6.54 -6.04
N GLU A 121 4.12 7.83 -6.30
CA GLU A 121 4.39 8.86 -5.30
C GLU A 121 3.45 8.73 -4.09
N ASP A 122 2.14 8.82 -4.33
CA ASP A 122 1.10 8.87 -3.29
C ASP A 122 0.31 7.56 -3.10
N TYR A 123 0.48 6.60 -3.99
CA TYR A 123 -0.27 5.35 -3.99
C TYR A 123 0.58 4.19 -4.50
N VAL A 124 0.08 2.98 -4.29
CA VAL A 124 0.58 1.76 -4.92
C VAL A 124 -0.49 1.23 -5.86
N ALA A 125 -0.09 0.89 -7.08
CA ALA A 125 -0.94 0.16 -8.00
C ALA A 125 -0.70 -1.35 -7.82
N CYS A 126 -1.76 -2.06 -7.49
CA CYS A 126 -1.78 -3.51 -7.27
C CYS A 126 -2.47 -4.17 -8.46
N ALA A 127 -1.73 -4.95 -9.25
CA ALA A 127 -2.28 -5.64 -10.40
C ALA A 127 -2.19 -7.17 -10.27
N VAL A 128 -3.27 -7.84 -10.65
CA VAL A 128 -3.31 -9.30 -10.86
C VAL A 128 -3.58 -9.53 -12.34
N ARG A 129 -2.57 -10.08 -13.02
CA ARG A 129 -2.60 -10.37 -14.46
C ARG A 129 -2.62 -11.87 -14.69
N ASP A 130 -3.39 -12.30 -15.68
CA ASP A 130 -3.43 -13.67 -16.16
C ASP A 130 -3.33 -13.73 -17.68
N THR A 131 -3.01 -14.92 -18.19
CA THR A 131 -2.94 -15.25 -19.63
C THR A 131 -4.05 -16.23 -20.02
N GLY A 132 -5.14 -16.24 -19.26
CA GLY A 132 -6.27 -17.12 -19.45
C GLY A 132 -7.14 -16.73 -20.64
N TYR A 133 -8.38 -17.21 -20.63
CA TYR A 133 -9.31 -17.05 -21.75
C TYR A 133 -9.62 -15.58 -22.11
N GLY A 134 -9.46 -14.65 -21.17
CA GLY A 134 -9.90 -13.26 -21.33
C GLY A 134 -11.43 -13.11 -21.28
N ILE A 135 -11.87 -11.86 -21.27
CA ILE A 135 -13.27 -11.44 -21.12
C ILE A 135 -13.71 -10.74 -22.41
N PRO A 136 -14.84 -11.13 -23.03
CA PRO A 136 -15.42 -10.41 -24.16
C PRO A 136 -15.73 -8.95 -23.80
N ALA A 137 -15.48 -8.02 -24.73
CA ALA A 137 -15.68 -6.59 -24.50
C ALA A 137 -17.13 -6.23 -24.09
N GLU A 138 -18.12 -6.95 -24.63
CA GLU A 138 -19.54 -6.81 -24.28
C GLU A 138 -19.88 -7.18 -22.82
N HIS A 139 -19.00 -7.92 -22.14
CA HIS A 139 -19.20 -8.32 -20.76
C HIS A 139 -18.44 -7.44 -19.75
N LEU A 140 -17.41 -6.71 -20.19
CA LEU A 140 -16.60 -5.83 -19.34
C LEU A 140 -17.42 -4.84 -18.49
N PRO A 141 -18.48 -4.18 -19.00
CA PRO A 141 -19.27 -3.26 -18.19
C PRO A 141 -20.01 -3.93 -17.02
N HIS A 142 -20.21 -5.26 -17.09
CA HIS A 142 -21.08 -6.01 -16.18
C HIS A 142 -20.33 -6.99 -15.28
N ILE A 143 -19.00 -7.08 -15.37
CA ILE A 143 -18.24 -8.08 -14.60
C ILE A 143 -18.26 -7.86 -13.08
N PHE A 144 -18.57 -6.64 -12.65
CA PHE A 144 -18.72 -6.30 -11.24
C PHE A 144 -20.17 -6.39 -10.75
N ASP A 145 -21.12 -6.69 -11.63
CA ASP A 145 -22.52 -6.88 -11.24
C ASP A 145 -22.69 -8.22 -10.52
N LYS A 146 -23.60 -8.24 -9.53
CA LYS A 146 -23.84 -9.42 -8.70
C LYS A 146 -24.45 -10.55 -9.51
N PHE A 147 -24.04 -11.77 -9.19
CA PHE A 147 -24.53 -13.04 -9.76
C PHE A 147 -24.24 -13.21 -11.25
N GLN A 148 -23.43 -12.33 -11.86
CA GLN A 148 -23.07 -12.46 -13.26
C GLN A 148 -22.04 -13.56 -13.50
N GLN A 149 -22.25 -14.32 -14.57
CA GLN A 149 -21.36 -15.40 -15.01
C GLN A 149 -21.27 -15.39 -16.53
N PHE A 150 -20.14 -14.95 -17.05
CA PHE A 150 -19.96 -14.70 -18.48
C PHE A 150 -19.29 -15.85 -19.26
N SER A 151 -18.65 -16.79 -18.58
CA SER A 151 -17.95 -17.90 -19.24
C SER A 151 -18.66 -19.24 -19.08
N ARG A 152 -18.94 -19.91 -20.22
CA ARG A 152 -19.34 -21.34 -20.27
C ARG A 152 -18.14 -22.29 -20.16
N LYS A 153 -16.92 -21.82 -20.43
CA LYS A 153 -15.68 -22.60 -20.37
C LYS A 153 -14.91 -22.22 -19.12
N VAL A 154 -15.02 -23.04 -18.08
CA VAL A 154 -14.16 -22.97 -16.91
C VAL A 154 -13.14 -24.09 -17.06
N ALA A 155 -11.83 -23.78 -16.93
CA ALA A 155 -10.75 -24.76 -17.14
C ALA A 155 -10.93 -26.05 -16.30
N PHE A 156 -11.58 -25.94 -15.13
CA PHE A 156 -11.76 -27.04 -14.20
C PHE A 156 -13.21 -27.27 -13.75
N GLY A 157 -14.21 -26.81 -14.52
CA GLY A 157 -15.64 -27.08 -14.23
C GLY A 157 -16.24 -26.39 -12.99
N GLU A 158 -15.45 -25.66 -12.18
CA GLU A 158 -15.93 -24.93 -11.02
C GLU A 158 -16.75 -23.69 -11.41
N LYS A 159 -18.09 -23.81 -11.41
CA LYS A 159 -18.96 -22.63 -11.50
C LYS A 159 -18.75 -21.73 -10.28
N GLY A 160 -18.48 -20.46 -10.54
CA GLY A 160 -18.30 -19.45 -9.51
C GLY A 160 -19.65 -19.00 -8.97
N THR A 161 -19.63 -18.21 -7.91
CA THR A 161 -20.85 -17.64 -7.30
C THR A 161 -21.36 -16.42 -8.08
N GLY A 162 -20.50 -15.79 -8.89
CA GLY A 162 -20.76 -14.50 -9.53
C GLY A 162 -20.72 -13.32 -8.55
N LEU A 163 -20.22 -13.53 -7.33
CA LEU A 163 -20.18 -12.49 -6.29
C LEU A 163 -18.76 -11.96 -6.02
N GLY A 164 -17.71 -12.70 -6.39
CA GLY A 164 -16.33 -12.34 -6.02
C GLY A 164 -15.91 -10.95 -6.50
N LEU A 165 -16.16 -10.61 -7.77
CA LEU A 165 -15.82 -9.28 -8.30
C LEU A 165 -16.72 -8.17 -7.74
N ALA A 166 -17.99 -8.44 -7.46
CA ALA A 166 -18.88 -7.48 -6.79
C ALA A 166 -18.40 -7.17 -5.36
N ILE A 167 -17.90 -8.19 -4.64
CA ILE A 167 -17.30 -8.03 -3.31
C ILE A 167 -16.00 -7.21 -3.40
N VAL A 168 -15.13 -7.51 -4.38
CA VAL A 168 -13.90 -6.74 -4.61
C VAL A 168 -14.24 -5.26 -4.82
N LYS A 169 -15.17 -4.96 -5.74
CA LYS A 169 -15.59 -3.59 -6.01
C LYS A 169 -16.14 -2.91 -4.76
N GLY A 170 -17.07 -3.55 -4.03
CA GLY A 170 -17.64 -2.98 -2.82
C GLY A 170 -16.61 -2.76 -1.68
N ILE A 171 -15.61 -3.65 -1.55
CA ILE A 171 -14.51 -3.45 -0.60
C ILE A 171 -13.67 -2.23 -0.97
N LEU A 172 -13.30 -2.09 -2.24
CA LEU A 172 -12.47 -0.98 -2.71
C LEU A 172 -13.22 0.35 -2.64
N GLU A 173 -14.51 0.36 -3.00
CA GLU A 173 -15.37 1.54 -2.84
C GLU A 173 -15.48 1.97 -1.36
N LEU A 174 -15.57 1.04 -0.41
CA LEU A 174 -15.51 1.38 1.02
C LEU A 174 -14.15 1.95 1.46
N HIS A 175 -13.09 1.65 0.71
CA HIS A 175 -11.76 2.22 0.92
C HIS A 175 -11.57 3.56 0.19
N ASP A 176 -12.58 4.04 -0.54
CA ASP A 176 -12.50 5.19 -1.44
C ASP A 176 -11.52 4.98 -2.62
N GLU A 177 -11.37 3.72 -3.04
CA GLU A 177 -10.45 3.28 -4.09
C GLU A 177 -11.20 2.70 -5.29
N ALA A 178 -10.55 2.71 -6.46
CA ALA A 178 -11.11 2.19 -7.70
C ALA A 178 -10.43 0.88 -8.13
N ILE A 179 -11.13 0.11 -8.97
CA ILE A 179 -10.58 -1.03 -9.69
C ILE A 179 -10.85 -0.90 -11.18
N ASP A 180 -9.79 -1.06 -11.96
CA ASP A 180 -9.82 -1.10 -13.41
C ASP A 180 -9.57 -2.53 -13.92
N VAL A 181 -10.03 -2.77 -15.15
CA VAL A 181 -9.88 -4.05 -15.84
C VAL A 181 -9.49 -3.83 -17.29
N GLU A 182 -8.47 -4.57 -17.72
CA GLU A 182 -8.09 -4.70 -19.12
C GLU A 182 -8.16 -6.17 -19.52
N SER A 183 -8.91 -6.50 -20.57
CA SER A 183 -9.05 -7.88 -21.00
C SER A 183 -9.35 -7.98 -22.49
N ALA A 184 -8.83 -9.02 -23.12
CA ALA A 184 -9.20 -9.41 -24.47
C ALA A 184 -9.21 -10.93 -24.60
N ILE A 185 -10.13 -11.45 -25.40
CA ILE A 185 -10.27 -12.90 -25.63
C ILE A 185 -8.94 -13.46 -26.16
N GLY A 186 -8.41 -14.47 -25.48
CA GLY A 186 -7.14 -15.14 -25.81
C GLY A 186 -5.87 -14.40 -25.39
N ALA A 187 -5.97 -13.18 -24.86
CA ALA A 187 -4.83 -12.42 -24.33
C ALA A 187 -4.74 -12.45 -22.80
N GLY A 188 -5.82 -12.85 -22.12
CA GLY A 188 -5.93 -12.87 -20.66
C GLY A 188 -6.59 -11.61 -20.09
N THR A 189 -6.43 -11.41 -18.79
CA THR A 189 -7.08 -10.32 -18.05
C THR A 189 -6.10 -9.69 -17.06
N THR A 190 -6.17 -8.38 -16.90
CA THR A 190 -5.45 -7.64 -15.85
C THR A 190 -6.46 -6.85 -15.05
N PHE A 191 -6.55 -7.14 -13.75
CA PHE A 191 -7.28 -6.32 -12.78
C PHE A 191 -6.28 -5.46 -12.03
N THR A 192 -6.53 -4.16 -11.93
CA THR A 192 -5.66 -3.21 -11.24
C THR A 192 -6.47 -2.39 -10.26
N PHE A 193 -6.05 -2.35 -8.99
CA PHE A 193 -6.62 -1.44 -7.99
C PHE A 193 -5.51 -0.61 -7.36
N THR A 194 -5.89 0.51 -6.76
CA THR A 194 -4.96 1.40 -6.05
C THR A 194 -5.17 1.32 -4.55
N LEU A 195 -4.09 1.61 -3.81
CA LEU A 195 -4.17 1.93 -2.39
C LEU A 195 -3.30 3.15 -2.11
N HIS A 196 -3.86 4.16 -1.47
CA HIS A 196 -3.08 5.29 -0.98
C HIS A 196 -2.00 4.84 0.00
N LYS A 197 -0.79 5.34 -0.22
CA LYS A 197 0.34 5.11 0.67
C LYS A 197 0.06 5.79 2.00
N HIS A 198 0.21 5.04 3.08
CA HIS A 198 0.33 5.63 4.39
C HIS A 198 1.74 6.19 4.52
N LEU A 199 1.87 7.46 4.18
CA LEU A 199 2.98 8.28 4.63
C LEU A 199 2.86 8.36 6.16
N ALA A 200 3.94 8.13 6.90
CA ALA A 200 3.93 8.00 8.37
C ALA A 200 3.42 9.24 9.14
N GLN A 201 3.01 10.30 8.42
CA GLN A 201 2.35 11.51 8.89
C GLN A 201 1.27 11.91 7.87
N PRO A 202 0.17 12.59 8.28
CA PRO A 202 -0.81 13.15 7.34
C PRO A 202 -0.10 13.94 6.25
N PRO A 203 -0.62 14.01 5.00
CA PRO A 203 0.01 14.75 3.93
C PRO A 203 0.50 16.11 4.44
N CYS A 204 1.77 16.44 4.17
CA CYS A 204 2.45 17.61 4.72
C CYS A 204 1.56 18.87 4.72
N LYS A 205 0.78 19.05 3.64
CA LYS A 205 -0.19 20.14 3.47
C LYS A 205 -1.30 20.12 4.54
N GLU A 206 -1.98 19.01 4.72
CA GLU A 206 -3.06 18.85 5.70
C GLU A 206 -2.55 19.02 7.14
N HIS A 207 -1.32 18.57 7.41
CA HIS A 207 -0.71 18.76 8.72
C HIS A 207 -0.42 20.24 9.00
N ILE A 208 0.13 20.97 8.03
CA ILE A 208 0.33 22.42 8.15
C ILE A 208 -1.01 23.15 8.32
N ASP A 209 -2.05 22.77 7.58
CA ASP A 209 -3.39 23.36 7.70
C ASP A 209 -3.97 23.13 9.11
N ALA A 210 -3.81 21.93 9.66
CA ALA A 210 -4.21 21.63 11.04
C ALA A 210 -3.42 22.46 12.07
N CYS A 211 -2.12 22.66 11.85
CA CYS A 211 -1.27 23.47 12.72
C CYS A 211 -1.63 24.96 12.66
N ILE A 212 -1.94 25.50 11.48
CA ILE A 212 -2.46 26.88 11.33
C ILE A 212 -3.76 27.05 12.11
N ALA A 213 -4.70 26.11 11.97
CA ALA A 213 -5.98 26.16 12.68
C ALA A 213 -5.78 26.11 14.21
N GLN A 214 -4.92 25.22 14.71
CA GLN A 214 -4.62 25.11 16.14
C GLN A 214 -3.86 26.32 16.68
N ALA A 215 -2.90 26.85 15.91
CA ALA A 215 -2.12 28.03 16.24
C ALA A 215 -3.02 29.27 16.38
N GLY A 216 -4.01 29.42 15.48
CA GLY A 216 -5.01 30.48 15.56
C GLY A 216 -5.90 30.40 16.80
N LEU A 217 -6.26 29.19 17.24
CA LEU A 217 -7.09 28.99 18.44
C LEU A 217 -6.31 29.19 19.75
N LYS A 218 -5.05 28.77 19.80
CA LYS A 218 -4.21 28.81 21.01
C LYS A 218 -3.30 30.04 21.10
N ASN A 219 -3.25 30.86 20.04
CA ASN A 219 -2.37 32.01 19.89
C ASN A 219 -0.87 31.65 20.11
N VAL A 220 -0.45 30.54 19.49
CA VAL A 220 0.93 30.02 19.55
C VAL A 220 1.58 30.09 18.16
N SER A 221 2.90 30.20 18.10
CA SER A 221 3.67 30.12 16.86
C SER A 221 4.12 28.70 16.55
N PHE A 222 4.36 28.38 15.30
CA PHE A 222 5.07 27.17 14.92
C PHE A 222 6.06 27.48 13.81
N SER A 223 7.07 26.63 13.66
CA SER A 223 8.14 26.87 12.69
C SER A 223 8.33 25.67 11.75
N LEU A 224 8.74 25.96 10.54
CA LEU A 224 9.07 25.01 9.48
C LEU A 224 10.55 25.12 9.15
N ILE A 225 11.24 23.99 9.07
CA ILE A 225 12.62 23.90 8.56
C ILE A 225 12.59 23.02 7.31
N ALA A 226 13.00 23.54 6.17
CA ALA A 226 13.21 22.73 4.97
C ALA A 226 14.71 22.44 4.83
N VAL A 227 15.03 21.20 4.46
CA VAL A 227 16.40 20.73 4.22
C VAL A 227 16.47 20.14 2.82
N SER A 228 17.29 20.73 1.94
CA SER A 228 17.51 20.20 0.59
C SER A 228 18.91 19.63 0.43
N GLY A 229 19.09 18.77 -0.58
CA GLY A 229 20.38 18.19 -0.95
C GLY A 229 20.61 16.76 -0.44
N ILE A 230 19.67 16.20 0.32
CA ILE A 230 19.71 14.81 0.78
C ILE A 230 18.34 14.14 0.63
N ASN A 231 18.22 13.24 -0.35
CA ASN A 231 17.03 12.43 -0.61
C ASN A 231 17.44 11.10 -1.27
N LEU A 232 16.50 10.17 -1.44
CA LEU A 232 16.82 8.85 -1.97
C LEU A 232 17.35 8.88 -3.41
N GLU A 233 16.90 9.82 -4.24
CA GLU A 233 17.38 9.95 -5.64
C GLU A 233 18.83 10.45 -5.71
N THR A 234 19.15 11.53 -4.99
CA THR A 234 20.50 12.06 -4.88
C THR A 234 21.46 11.02 -4.32
N LEU A 235 21.04 10.23 -3.32
CA LEU A 235 21.86 9.18 -2.73
C LEU A 235 22.13 8.00 -3.67
N LYS A 236 21.19 7.66 -4.58
CA LYS A 236 21.42 6.62 -5.60
C LYS A 236 22.56 6.97 -6.57
N HIS A 237 22.88 8.25 -6.74
CA HIS A 237 23.99 8.68 -7.60
C HIS A 237 25.36 8.62 -6.91
N VAL A 238 25.40 8.57 -5.58
CA VAL A 238 26.64 8.64 -4.79
C VAL A 238 26.90 7.40 -3.93
N ALA A 239 25.92 6.51 -3.77
CA ALA A 239 25.99 5.30 -2.96
C ALA A 239 25.20 4.14 -3.61
N THR A 240 25.44 2.91 -3.14
CA THR A 240 24.64 1.74 -3.53
C THR A 240 23.22 1.86 -2.99
N PRO A 241 22.21 1.19 -3.59
CA PRO A 241 20.82 1.26 -3.10
C PRO A 241 20.64 0.86 -1.63
N GLU A 242 21.39 -0.14 -1.16
CA GLU A 242 21.38 -0.58 0.24
C GLU A 242 21.97 0.49 1.16
N SER A 243 23.13 1.04 0.81
CA SER A 243 23.76 2.11 1.59
C SER A 243 22.93 3.40 1.58
N ALA A 244 22.28 3.75 0.46
CA ALA A 244 21.38 4.90 0.37
C ALA A 244 20.20 4.77 1.35
N THR A 245 19.62 3.57 1.44
CA THR A 245 18.53 3.27 2.38
C THR A 245 19.00 3.38 3.84
N GLN A 246 20.21 2.87 4.14
CA GLN A 246 20.80 2.94 5.47
C GLN A 246 21.13 4.39 5.88
N ILE A 247 21.63 5.20 4.95
CA ILE A 247 21.89 6.62 5.14
C ILE A 247 20.58 7.36 5.45
N MET A 248 19.53 7.16 4.65
CA MET A 248 18.23 7.79 4.90
C MET A 248 17.65 7.40 6.26
N THR A 249 17.80 6.15 6.66
CA THR A 249 17.36 5.67 7.98
C THR A 249 18.08 6.41 9.11
N GLN A 250 19.39 6.62 9.00
CA GLN A 250 20.16 7.36 9.99
C GLN A 250 19.85 8.86 9.99
N VAL A 251 19.66 9.46 8.82
CA VAL A 251 19.24 10.85 8.68
C VAL A 251 17.90 11.08 9.38
N HIS A 252 16.93 10.20 9.16
CA HIS A 252 15.65 10.21 9.88
C HIS A 252 15.79 10.07 11.40
N ALA A 253 16.69 9.19 11.85
CA ALA A 253 16.99 9.05 13.28
C ALA A 253 17.59 10.33 13.88
N ILE A 254 18.48 11.02 13.14
CA ILE A 254 19.04 12.33 13.53
C ILE A 254 17.92 13.35 13.69
N PHE A 255 17.04 13.48 12.69
CA PHE A 255 15.89 14.39 12.77
C PHE A 255 15.03 14.09 13.99
N LYS A 256 14.58 12.83 14.17
CA LYS A 256 13.76 12.40 15.31
C LYS A 256 14.44 12.67 16.66
N SER A 257 15.74 12.43 16.78
CA SER A 257 16.50 12.70 18.02
C SER A 257 16.66 14.19 18.33
N SER A 258 16.54 15.04 17.30
CA SER A 258 16.57 16.49 17.41
C SER A 258 15.21 17.10 17.74
N LEU A 259 14.10 16.40 17.50
CA LEU A 259 12.77 16.86 17.89
C LEU A 259 12.59 16.80 19.40
N ARG A 260 11.83 17.75 19.95
CA ARG A 260 11.62 17.86 21.41
C ARG A 260 10.24 17.43 21.84
N ARG A 261 9.24 17.56 20.96
CA ARG A 261 7.83 17.32 21.27
C ARG A 261 7.31 16.12 20.47
N ALA A 262 6.34 15.43 21.04
CA ALA A 262 5.66 14.32 20.36
C ALA A 262 4.86 14.77 19.11
N GLU A 263 4.55 16.07 19.02
CA GLU A 263 3.82 16.68 17.91
C GLU A 263 4.74 17.23 16.82
N ASP A 264 6.06 17.32 17.08
CA ASP A 264 7.03 17.69 16.05
C ASP A 264 7.07 16.61 14.96
N SER A 265 7.06 17.03 13.70
CA SER A 265 6.86 16.14 12.55
C SER A 265 7.94 16.34 11.50
N VAL A 266 8.27 15.28 10.76
CA VAL A 266 9.31 15.25 9.71
C VAL A 266 8.74 14.58 8.47
N PHE A 267 8.62 15.34 7.39
CA PHE A 267 8.05 14.94 6.11
C PHE A 267 9.15 14.82 5.06
N ASP A 268 9.21 13.70 4.35
CA ASP A 268 9.98 13.63 3.11
C ASP A 268 9.12 14.16 1.96
N LEU A 269 9.57 15.23 1.32
CA LEU A 269 9.05 15.72 0.04
C LEU A 269 9.90 15.14 -1.10
N THR A 270 9.51 15.40 -2.36
CA THR A 270 10.20 14.89 -3.54
C THR A 270 11.67 15.31 -3.61
N SER A 271 11.99 16.55 -3.21
CA SER A 271 13.36 17.08 -3.27
C SER A 271 13.94 17.47 -1.90
N GLU A 272 13.08 17.72 -0.91
CA GLU A 272 13.45 18.25 0.40
C GLU A 272 12.91 17.40 1.54
N ILE A 273 13.50 17.53 2.72
CA ILE A 273 12.93 17.06 3.98
C ILE A 273 12.40 18.28 4.71
N LEU A 274 11.12 18.26 5.09
CA LEU A 274 10.47 19.32 5.84
C LEU A 274 10.26 18.90 7.29
N VAL A 275 10.74 19.71 8.23
CA VAL A 275 10.56 19.52 9.67
C VAL A 275 9.59 20.58 10.17
N LEU A 276 8.52 20.15 10.82
CA LEU A 276 7.56 21.01 11.50
C LEU A 276 7.80 20.96 13.01
N LEU A 277 7.99 22.13 13.61
CA LEU A 277 8.23 22.32 15.03
C LEU A 277 7.06 23.08 15.65
N ILE A 278 6.32 22.42 16.53
CA ILE A 278 5.14 23.02 17.18
C ILE A 278 5.58 23.88 18.36
N ASP A 279 4.93 25.04 18.53
CA ASP A 279 5.19 25.97 19.65
C ASP A 279 6.68 26.35 19.70
N CYS A 280 7.13 26.85 18.55
CA CYS A 280 8.50 27.23 18.25
C CYS A 280 8.50 28.56 17.49
N ASP A 281 9.18 29.55 18.07
CA ASP A 281 9.32 30.90 17.53
C ASP A 281 10.59 31.05 16.67
N LYS A 282 10.83 32.26 16.16
CA LYS A 282 11.97 32.58 15.30
C LYS A 282 13.34 32.34 15.95
N GLU A 283 13.46 32.57 17.25
CA GLU A 283 14.71 32.29 17.97
C GLU A 283 14.91 30.78 18.17
N GLY A 284 13.85 30.08 18.58
CA GLY A 284 13.85 28.64 18.79
C GLY A 284 14.19 27.84 17.54
N VAL A 285 13.62 28.22 16.39
CA VAL A 285 13.90 27.52 15.12
C VAL A 285 15.36 27.65 14.72
N GLY A 286 16.01 28.78 14.98
CA GLY A 286 17.42 29.01 14.70
C GLY A 286 18.34 28.07 15.49
N VAL A 287 18.01 27.83 16.76
CA VAL A 287 18.74 26.87 17.62
C VAL A 287 18.56 25.44 17.13
N VAL A 288 17.33 25.04 16.78
CA VAL A 288 17.06 23.69 16.28
C VAL A 288 17.73 23.46 14.92
N LYS A 289 17.65 24.42 14.00
CA LYS A 289 18.36 24.41 12.71
C LYS A 289 19.86 24.23 12.89
N SER A 290 20.48 25.00 13.78
CA SER A 290 21.94 24.92 14.02
C SER A 290 22.36 23.55 14.54
N ARG A 291 21.58 22.98 15.47
CA ARG A 291 21.84 21.63 16.00
C ARG A 291 21.65 20.55 14.93
N LEU A 292 20.58 20.63 14.14
CA LEU A 292 20.32 19.70 13.02
C LEU A 292 21.45 19.76 11.99
N ALA A 293 21.85 20.96 11.59
CA ALA A 293 22.94 21.17 10.64
C ALA A 293 24.26 20.57 11.15
N GLN A 294 24.60 20.78 12.43
CA GLN A 294 25.80 20.22 13.02
C GLN A 294 25.78 18.69 13.06
N GLN A 295 24.66 18.08 13.47
CA GLN A 295 24.53 16.62 13.54
C GLN A 295 24.60 15.98 12.15
N LEU A 296 23.90 16.55 11.17
CA LEU A 296 23.92 16.06 9.79
C LEU A 296 25.31 16.23 9.17
N PHE A 297 25.97 17.38 9.36
CA PHE A 297 27.32 17.60 8.86
C PHE A 297 28.32 16.62 9.47
N ASN A 298 28.28 16.40 10.79
CA ASN A 298 29.13 15.42 11.46
C ASN A 298 28.90 14.01 10.92
N TYR A 299 27.64 13.61 10.74
CA TYR A 299 27.30 12.30 10.18
C TYR A 299 27.81 12.13 8.75
N LEU A 300 27.58 13.11 7.88
CA LEU A 300 28.07 13.07 6.50
C LEU A 300 29.60 13.04 6.43
N ALA A 301 30.28 13.80 7.30
CA ALA A 301 31.74 13.80 7.38
C ALA A 301 32.33 12.48 7.84
N SER A 302 31.77 11.89 8.90
CA SER A 302 32.23 10.58 9.39
C SER A 302 32.04 9.45 8.39
N ASN A 303 31.13 9.61 7.42
CA ASN A 303 30.85 8.63 6.38
C ASN A 303 31.43 9.00 5.00
N GLY A 304 32.25 10.06 4.90
CA GLY A 304 32.95 10.43 3.67
C GLY A 304 32.07 11.08 2.58
N PHE A 305 30.93 11.66 2.96
CA PHE A 305 29.97 12.29 2.04
C PHE A 305 30.05 13.82 1.98
N SER A 306 30.92 14.46 2.79
CA SER A 306 31.01 15.93 2.89
C SER A 306 31.23 16.65 1.56
N ASP A 307 32.00 16.06 0.65
CA ASP A 307 32.33 16.67 -0.65
C ASP A 307 31.32 16.32 -1.75
N ARG A 308 30.31 15.49 -1.43
CA ARG A 308 29.33 14.95 -2.39
C ARG A 308 27.91 15.41 -2.12
N ILE A 309 27.62 15.80 -0.87
CA ILE A 309 26.27 16.17 -0.41
C ILE A 309 26.32 17.58 0.17
N TYR A 310 25.69 18.52 -0.54
CA TYR A 310 25.59 19.91 -0.12
C TYR A 310 24.21 20.17 0.47
N LEU A 311 24.15 20.31 1.80
CA LEU A 311 22.91 20.60 2.51
C LEU A 311 22.60 22.08 2.49
N LYS A 312 21.33 22.42 2.24
CA LYS A 312 20.81 23.77 2.42
C LYS A 312 19.60 23.76 3.34
N PHE A 313 19.41 24.85 4.08
CA PHE A 313 18.41 24.94 5.15
C PHE A 313 17.60 26.23 5.06
N GLY A 314 16.31 26.11 4.79
CA GLY A 314 15.33 27.19 4.90
C GLY A 314 14.59 27.11 6.23
N CYS A 315 14.21 28.26 6.82
CA CYS A 315 13.40 28.30 8.03
C CYS A 315 12.38 29.44 7.96
N VAL A 316 11.13 29.15 8.32
CA VAL A 316 10.05 30.13 8.41
C VAL A 316 9.20 29.86 9.66
N THR A 317 8.59 30.90 10.20
CA THR A 317 7.75 30.86 11.40
C THR A 317 6.38 31.44 11.10
N TYR A 318 5.33 30.69 11.45
CA TYR A 318 3.95 31.19 11.47
C TYR A 318 3.68 31.89 12.82
N PRO A 319 2.99 33.05 12.84
CA PRO A 319 2.43 33.78 11.70
C PRO A 319 3.38 34.83 11.08
N ASP A 320 4.59 34.97 11.62
CA ASP A 320 5.50 36.10 11.32
C ASP A 320 5.94 36.21 9.86
N ASP A 321 6.21 35.07 9.20
CA ASP A 321 6.73 35.03 7.82
C ASP A 321 5.62 34.82 6.79
N ALA A 322 4.57 34.09 7.16
CA ALA A 322 3.36 33.92 6.36
C ALA A 322 2.21 33.39 7.21
N THR A 323 0.98 33.72 6.81
CA THR A 323 -0.26 33.31 7.50
C THR A 323 -1.04 32.22 6.76
N SER A 324 -0.60 31.81 5.56
CA SER A 324 -1.22 30.75 4.77
C SER A 324 -0.24 29.60 4.52
N ARG A 325 -0.75 28.39 4.34
CA ARG A 325 0.05 27.21 3.99
C ARG A 325 0.88 27.43 2.72
N GLU A 326 0.29 27.98 1.66
CA GLU A 326 1.01 28.28 0.42
C GLU A 326 2.13 29.30 0.63
N GLY A 327 1.87 30.35 1.43
CA GLY A 327 2.88 31.35 1.76
C GLY A 327 4.05 30.76 2.54
N LEU A 328 3.77 29.92 3.55
CA LEU A 328 4.80 29.26 4.36
C LEU A 328 5.67 28.33 3.51
N LEU A 329 5.05 27.48 2.67
CA LEU A 329 5.78 26.57 1.79
C LEU A 329 6.61 27.31 0.74
N ALA A 330 6.04 28.35 0.10
CA ALA A 330 6.78 29.15 -0.86
C ALA A 330 7.96 29.88 -0.19
N ALA A 331 7.75 30.45 1.00
CA ALA A 331 8.79 31.16 1.73
C ALA A 331 9.92 30.24 2.18
N VAL A 332 9.62 29.05 2.72
CA VAL A 332 10.66 28.12 3.19
C VAL A 332 11.48 27.57 2.04
N ILE A 333 10.86 27.28 0.90
CA ILE A 333 11.54 26.79 -0.31
C ILE A 333 12.40 27.89 -0.94
N SER A 334 11.94 29.15 -0.94
CA SER A 334 12.71 30.27 -1.49
C SER A 334 14.06 30.54 -0.79
N GLN A 335 14.24 29.99 0.42
CA GLN A 335 15.47 30.12 1.20
C GLN A 335 16.49 28.98 0.96
N LEU A 336 16.15 28.00 0.10
CA LEU A 336 17.02 26.88 -0.29
C LEU A 336 17.81 27.24 -1.56
#